data_AF-A0A060LZS4-F1
#
_entry.id   AF-A0A060LZS4-F1
#
_cell.length_a   1.000
_cell.length_b   1.000
_cell.length_c   1.000
_cell.angle_alpha   90.00
_cell.angle_beta   90.00
_cell.angle_gamma   90.00
#
_symmetry.space_group_name_H-M   'P 1'
#
loop_
_entity.id
_entity.type
_entity.pdbx_description
1 polymer ?
#
loop_
_entity_poly.entity_id
_entity_poly.type
_entity_poly.pdbx_seq_one_letter_code
_entity_poly.pdbx_strand_id
1 'polypeptide(L)'
;MNAVSQMKETAFHELEVGIRSIEGLIHKVREEDYSYRPTEQMRTLEELMRHLIAIPEVDLCIMQEQTQEQIQQIEQKYDSLPTRQAMIDEMYKGLEAYKTYVFQLKDEDFLTKTTTAFYLEKGTTQIQWLMEVVTHVFHHRGQLFTYLKQKGYEVTMFDLYV
;
A
#
# COMPACT_ATOMS: atom_id res chain seq x y z
N MET A 1 21.02 -16.04 -9.11
CA MET A 1 19.73 -15.31 -9.14
C MET A 1 19.11 -15.54 -10.51
N ASN A 2 17.87 -16.02 -10.58
CA ASN A 2 17.18 -16.26 -11.85
C ASN A 2 16.31 -15.05 -12.24
N ALA A 3 15.77 -15.04 -13.46
CA ALA A 3 14.97 -13.93 -13.97
C ALA A 3 13.72 -13.63 -13.11
N VAL A 4 13.11 -14.65 -12.52
CA VAL A 4 11.92 -14.49 -11.66
C VAL A 4 12.29 -13.81 -10.34
N SER A 5 13.39 -14.23 -9.71
CA SER A 5 13.94 -13.58 -8.51
C SER A 5 14.27 -12.11 -8.77
N GLN A 6 14.93 -11.80 -9.90
CA GLN A 6 15.24 -10.41 -10.27
C GLN A 6 13.99 -9.56 -10.45
N MET A 7 12.94 -10.12 -11.05
CA MET A 7 11.66 -9.44 -11.22
C MET A 7 10.97 -9.16 -9.87
N LYS A 8 10.91 -10.16 -8.97
CA LYS A 8 10.41 -9.98 -7.59
C LYS A 8 11.19 -8.88 -6.88
N GLU A 9 12.52 -8.94 -6.89
CA GLU A 9 13.40 -7.95 -6.27
C GLU A 9 13.18 -6.55 -6.85
N THR A 10 13.03 -6.42 -8.16
CA THR A 10 12.77 -5.13 -8.82
C THR A 10 11.43 -4.55 -8.39
N ALA A 11 10.37 -5.36 -8.39
CA ALA A 11 9.05 -4.88 -7.96
C ALA A 11 9.02 -4.49 -6.47
N PHE A 12 9.70 -5.25 -5.61
CA PHE A 12 9.82 -4.88 -4.19
C PHE A 12 10.69 -3.64 -3.97
N HIS A 13 11.73 -3.43 -4.77
CA HIS A 13 12.49 -2.18 -4.72
C HIS A 13 11.59 -0.97 -5.00
N GLU A 14 10.76 -1.03 -6.04
CA GLU A 14 9.81 0.03 -6.34
C GLU A 14 8.75 0.19 -5.25
N LEU A 15 8.21 -0.91 -4.72
CA LEU A 15 7.29 -0.88 -3.60
C LEU A 15 7.91 -0.21 -2.36
N GLU A 16 9.16 -0.55 -2.03
CA GLU A 16 9.92 0.06 -0.93
C GLU A 16 10.14 1.58 -1.14
N VAL A 17 10.44 2.02 -2.38
CA VAL A 17 10.48 3.46 -2.72
C VAL A 17 9.12 4.11 -2.45
N GLY A 18 8.03 3.47 -2.87
CA GLY A 18 6.66 3.90 -2.58
C GLY A 18 6.39 4.07 -1.09
N ILE A 19 6.75 3.06 -0.29
CA ILE A 19 6.54 3.04 1.17
C ILE A 19 7.38 4.11 1.88
N ARG A 20 8.69 4.22 1.58
CA ARG A 20 9.57 5.26 2.18
C ARG A 20 9.09 6.67 1.87
N SER A 21 8.64 6.92 0.64
CA SER A 21 8.11 8.22 0.25
C SER A 21 6.75 8.52 0.91
N ILE A 22 5.89 7.52 1.10
CA ILE A 22 4.66 7.68 1.90
C ILE A 22 4.98 8.07 3.34
N GLU A 23 5.92 7.36 3.98
CA GLU A 23 6.39 7.71 5.33
C GLU A 23 6.88 9.17 5.39
N GLY A 24 7.72 9.58 4.44
CA GLY A 24 8.21 10.95 4.35
C GLY A 24 7.10 11.99 4.22
N LEU A 25 6.06 11.71 3.42
CA LEU A 25 4.89 12.59 3.30
C LEU A 25 4.03 12.61 4.57
N ILE A 26 3.80 11.45 5.20
CA ILE A 26 3.05 11.31 6.46
C ILE A 26 3.72 12.12 7.58
N HIS A 27 5.06 12.11 7.66
CA HIS A 27 5.78 12.91 8.65
C HIS A 27 5.56 14.41 8.52
N LYS A 28 5.28 14.91 7.32
CA LYS A 28 5.01 16.34 7.09
C LYS A 28 3.62 16.75 7.52
N VAL A 29 2.65 15.83 7.56
CA VAL A 29 1.23 16.16 7.84
C VAL A 29 1.06 16.76 9.24
N ARG A 30 0.33 17.86 9.33
CA ARG A 30 -0.08 18.48 10.59
C ARG A 30 -1.43 17.92 11.03
N GLU A 31 -1.59 17.66 12.32
CA GLU A 31 -2.80 17.03 12.86
C GLU A 31 -4.06 17.87 12.65
N GLU A 32 -3.95 19.21 12.69
CA GLU A 32 -5.07 20.11 12.42
C GLU A 32 -5.65 19.97 11.00
N ASP A 33 -4.90 19.37 10.07
CA ASP A 33 -5.31 19.19 8.68
C ASP A 33 -5.93 17.80 8.40
N TYR A 34 -6.06 16.92 9.40
CA TYR A 34 -6.58 15.56 9.23
C TYR A 34 -7.96 15.50 8.58
N SER A 35 -8.84 16.46 8.90
CA SER A 35 -10.19 16.57 8.35
C SER A 35 -10.24 17.14 6.93
N TYR A 36 -9.12 17.60 6.38
CA TYR A 36 -9.09 18.16 5.03
C TYR A 36 -9.51 17.11 4.00
N ARG A 37 -10.44 17.47 3.11
CA ARG A 37 -10.80 16.72 1.91
C ARG A 37 -10.90 17.67 0.72
N PRO A 38 -10.37 17.33 -0.47
CA PRO A 38 -10.47 18.21 -1.63
C PRO A 38 -11.91 18.39 -2.14
N THR A 39 -12.72 17.32 -2.07
CA THR A 39 -14.15 17.32 -2.45
C THR A 39 -14.93 16.35 -1.57
N GLU A 40 -16.26 16.42 -1.59
CA GLU A 40 -17.13 15.52 -0.81
C GLU A 40 -17.05 14.04 -1.21
N GLN A 41 -16.61 13.74 -2.43
CA GLN A 41 -16.48 12.37 -2.94
C GLN A 41 -15.10 11.76 -2.67
N MET A 42 -14.23 12.50 -1.99
CA MET A 42 -12.86 12.13 -1.70
C MET A 42 -12.70 11.82 -0.22
N ARG A 43 -11.78 10.91 0.09
CA ARG A 43 -11.33 10.65 1.46
C ARG A 43 -10.74 11.92 2.08
N THR A 44 -10.88 12.07 3.39
CA THR A 44 -10.07 13.02 4.16
C THR A 44 -8.59 12.66 4.07
N LEU A 45 -7.73 13.60 4.47
CA LEU A 45 -6.30 13.39 4.55
C LEU A 45 -5.96 12.24 5.51
N GLU A 46 -6.64 12.16 6.66
CA GLU A 46 -6.48 11.05 7.59
C GLU A 46 -6.94 9.71 7.01
N GLU A 47 -8.14 9.66 6.41
CA GLU A 47 -8.68 8.47 5.76
C GLU A 47 -7.75 7.97 4.64
N LEU A 48 -7.16 8.89 3.86
CA LEU A 48 -6.21 8.54 2.80
C LEU A 48 -4.89 8.00 3.37
N MET A 49 -4.35 8.60 4.45
CA MET A 49 -3.15 8.07 5.11
C MET A 49 -3.41 6.68 5.69
N ARG A 50 -4.56 6.46 6.33
CA ARG A 50 -4.97 5.16 6.88
C ARG A 50 -5.14 4.09 5.80
N HIS A 51 -5.75 4.45 4.66
CA HIS A 51 -5.80 3.56 3.51
C HIS A 51 -4.40 3.18 3.03
N LEU A 52 -3.51 4.17 2.83
CA LEU A 52 -2.15 3.96 2.32
C LEU A 52 -1.32 3.00 3.16
N ILE A 53 -1.34 3.15 4.49
CA ILE A 53 -0.58 2.27 5.38
C ILE A 53 -1.12 0.85 5.42
N ALA A 54 -2.41 0.65 5.11
CA ALA A 54 -3.07 -0.64 5.15
C ALA A 54 -2.79 -1.47 3.88
N ILE A 55 -2.49 -0.80 2.75
CA ILE A 55 -2.32 -1.44 1.43
C ILE A 55 -1.46 -2.70 1.48
N PRO A 56 -0.24 -2.71 2.07
CA PRO A 56 0.61 -3.91 2.02
C PRO A 56 -0.03 -5.15 2.67
N GLU A 57 -0.66 -5.01 3.83
CA GLU A 57 -1.28 -6.15 4.50
C GLU A 57 -2.63 -6.51 3.87
N VAL A 58 -3.45 -5.51 3.53
CA VAL A 58 -4.76 -5.73 2.90
C VAL A 58 -4.60 -6.43 1.55
N ASP A 59 -3.72 -5.94 0.68
CA ASP A 59 -3.50 -6.54 -0.64
C ASP A 59 -2.86 -7.93 -0.52
N LEU A 60 -2.00 -8.17 0.48
CA LEU A 60 -1.50 -9.52 0.80
C LEU A 60 -2.64 -10.46 1.19
N CYS A 61 -3.54 -10.03 2.08
CA CYS A 61 -4.66 -10.86 2.51
C CYS A 61 -5.65 -11.14 1.37
N ILE A 62 -5.87 -10.17 0.48
CA ILE A 62 -6.63 -10.39 -0.76
C ILE A 62 -5.91 -11.39 -1.68
N MET A 63 -4.59 -11.24 -1.86
CA MET A 63 -3.75 -12.18 -2.62
C MET A 63 -3.78 -13.60 -2.03
N GLN A 64 -4.11 -13.74 -0.75
CA GLN A 64 -4.30 -15.00 -0.04
C GLN A 64 -5.77 -15.49 0.01
N GLU A 65 -6.67 -14.86 -0.75
CA GLU A 65 -8.10 -15.19 -0.82
C GLU A 65 -8.84 -15.11 0.53
N GLN A 66 -8.43 -14.20 1.42
CA GLN A 66 -9.20 -13.92 2.63
C GLN A 66 -10.58 -13.33 2.30
N THR A 67 -11.54 -13.58 3.19
CA THR A 67 -12.93 -13.13 2.98
C THR A 67 -13.07 -11.64 3.19
N GLN A 68 -14.16 -11.07 2.66
CA GLN A 68 -14.46 -9.65 2.83
C GLN A 68 -14.50 -9.23 4.31
N GLU A 69 -15.05 -10.08 5.18
CA GLU A 69 -15.14 -9.82 6.63
C GLU A 69 -13.75 -9.76 7.28
N GLN A 70 -12.83 -10.62 6.85
CA GLN A 70 -11.45 -10.61 7.33
C GLN A 70 -10.71 -9.35 6.87
N ILE A 71 -10.90 -8.94 5.61
CA ILE A 71 -10.33 -7.69 5.10
C ILE A 71 -10.87 -6.49 5.87
N GLN A 72 -12.17 -6.43 6.16
CA GLN A 72 -12.76 -5.36 6.96
C GLN A 72 -12.19 -5.29 8.39
N GLN A 73 -11.88 -6.44 9.00
CA GLN A 73 -11.24 -6.47 10.32
C GLN A 73 -9.81 -5.89 10.28
N ILE A 74 -9.07 -6.18 9.20
CA ILE A 74 -7.74 -5.61 8.98
C ILE A 74 -7.84 -4.10 8.77
N GLU A 75 -8.76 -3.63 7.92
CA GLU A 75 -8.98 -2.20 7.71
C GLU A 75 -9.32 -1.48 9.04
N GLN A 76 -10.22 -2.05 9.85
CA GLN A 76 -10.56 -1.53 11.18
C GLN A 76 -9.35 -1.48 12.13
N LYS A 77 -8.42 -2.47 12.05
CA LYS A 77 -7.16 -2.43 12.79
C LYS A 77 -6.38 -1.17 12.45
N TYR A 78 -6.18 -0.89 11.16
CA TYR A 78 -5.45 0.29 10.69
C TYR A 78 -6.16 1.61 11.04
N ASP A 79 -7.49 1.62 11.00
CA ASP A 79 -8.29 2.78 11.40
C ASP A 79 -8.18 3.10 12.91
N SER A 80 -7.89 2.08 13.72
CA SER A 80 -7.74 2.23 15.17
C SER A 80 -6.32 2.60 15.64
N LEU A 81 -5.34 2.68 14.73
CA LEU A 81 -3.95 2.94 15.12
C LEU A 81 -3.82 4.32 15.79
N PRO A 82 -3.23 4.40 17.00
CA PRO A 82 -3.35 5.57 17.86
C PRO A 82 -2.36 6.69 17.54
N THR A 83 -1.27 6.37 16.85
CA THR A 83 -0.18 7.33 16.60
C THR A 83 0.37 7.15 15.20
N ARG A 84 0.96 8.23 14.68
CA ARG A 84 1.70 8.21 13.40
C ARG A 84 2.81 7.16 13.38
N GLN A 85 3.52 6.97 14.49
CA GLN A 85 4.56 5.94 14.56
C GLN A 85 3.96 4.55 14.44
N ALA A 86 2.85 4.26 15.14
CA ALA A 86 2.16 2.98 15.03
C ALA A 86 1.66 2.72 13.60
N MET A 87 1.17 3.75 12.91
CA MET A 87 0.79 3.69 11.49
C MET A 87 1.96 3.26 10.59
N ILE A 88 3.12 3.90 10.76
CA ILE A 88 4.33 3.61 9.98
C ILE A 88 4.85 2.21 10.30
N ASP A 89 4.92 1.84 11.59
CA ASP A 89 5.40 0.53 12.02
C ASP A 89 4.55 -0.62 11.44
N GLU A 90 3.22 -0.49 11.46
CA GLU A 90 2.33 -1.49 10.87
C GLU A 90 2.45 -1.55 9.35
N MET A 91 2.59 -0.41 8.66
CA MET A 91 2.83 -0.38 7.21
C MET A 91 4.08 -1.18 6.83
N TYR A 92 5.19 -1.01 7.57
CA TYR A 92 6.42 -1.77 7.33
C TYR A 92 6.27 -3.25 7.68
N LYS A 93 5.54 -3.61 8.74
CA LYS A 93 5.24 -5.01 9.03
C LYS A 93 4.44 -5.66 7.91
N GLY A 94 3.44 -4.95 7.37
CA GLY A 94 2.67 -5.40 6.20
C GLY A 94 3.56 -5.62 4.98
N LEU A 95 4.47 -4.68 4.70
CA LEU A 95 5.45 -4.80 3.61
C LEU A 95 6.33 -6.04 3.77
N GLU A 96 6.91 -6.26 4.96
CA GLU A 96 7.76 -7.41 5.23
C GLU A 96 7.00 -8.74 5.15
N ALA A 97 5.74 -8.77 5.60
CA ALA A 97 4.87 -9.93 5.46
C ALA A 97 4.59 -10.23 3.98
N TYR A 98 4.31 -9.20 3.16
CA TYR A 98 4.09 -9.35 1.73
C TYR A 98 5.35 -9.90 1.05
N LYS A 99 6.50 -9.28 1.32
CA LYS A 99 7.80 -9.71 0.79
C LYS A 99 8.09 -11.16 1.15
N THR A 100 7.91 -11.52 2.41
CA THR A 100 8.10 -12.90 2.88
C THR A 100 7.22 -13.88 2.10
N TYR A 101 5.93 -13.57 1.92
CA TYR A 101 5.01 -14.42 1.17
C TYR A 101 5.45 -14.63 -0.28
N VAL A 102 5.74 -13.55 -1.01
CA VAL A 102 6.10 -13.63 -2.43
C VAL A 102 7.42 -14.36 -2.67
N PHE A 103 8.40 -14.17 -1.78
CA PHE A 103 9.68 -14.88 -1.88
C PHE A 103 9.59 -16.36 -1.46
N GLN A 104 8.57 -16.75 -0.69
CA GLN A 104 8.29 -18.16 -0.39
C GLN A 104 7.58 -18.90 -1.54
N LEU A 105 6.90 -18.18 -2.45
CA LEU A 105 6.30 -18.80 -3.63
C LEU A 105 7.37 -19.37 -4.55
N LYS A 106 7.17 -20.61 -5.01
CA LYS A 106 7.93 -21.18 -6.11
C LYS A 106 7.74 -20.33 -7.36
N ASP A 107 8.73 -20.31 -8.24
CA ASP A 107 8.69 -19.48 -9.44
C ASP A 107 7.50 -19.82 -10.35
N GLU A 108 7.17 -21.10 -10.50
CA GLU A 108 5.99 -21.54 -11.26
C GLU A 108 4.69 -21.00 -10.63
N ASP A 109 4.54 -21.12 -9.30
CA ASP A 109 3.36 -20.63 -8.59
C ASP A 109 3.25 -19.09 -8.70
N PHE A 110 4.37 -18.39 -8.56
CA PHE A 110 4.40 -16.94 -8.73
C PHE A 110 3.93 -16.49 -10.12
N LEU A 111 4.28 -17.26 -11.17
CA LEU A 111 3.91 -16.93 -12.54
C LEU A 111 2.49 -17.37 -12.92
N THR A 112 1.99 -18.45 -12.32
CA THR A 112 0.80 -19.16 -12.86
C THR A 112 -0.34 -19.33 -11.87
N LYS A 113 -0.07 -19.36 -10.56
CA LYS A 113 -1.12 -19.52 -9.55
C LYS A 113 -2.02 -18.28 -9.57
N THR A 114 -3.32 -18.50 -9.72
CA THR A 114 -4.32 -17.45 -9.66
C THR A 114 -4.96 -17.37 -8.27
N THR A 115 -5.24 -16.14 -7.84
CA THR A 115 -6.07 -15.81 -6.68
C THR A 115 -7.28 -15.04 -7.19
N THR A 116 -8.48 -15.44 -6.75
CA THR A 116 -9.74 -14.75 -7.02
C THR A 116 -10.12 -13.93 -5.79
N ALA A 117 -9.92 -12.61 -5.86
CA ALA A 117 -10.39 -11.71 -4.81
C ALA A 117 -11.92 -11.82 -4.66
N PHE A 118 -12.42 -11.59 -3.45
CA PHE A 118 -13.86 -11.72 -3.13
C PHE A 118 -14.79 -10.85 -4.01
N TYR A 119 -14.25 -9.82 -4.66
CA TYR A 119 -14.96 -8.89 -5.54
C TYR A 119 -14.71 -9.13 -7.04
N LEU A 120 -13.93 -10.16 -7.43
CA LEU A 120 -13.65 -10.48 -8.83
C LEU A 120 -14.31 -11.80 -9.23
N GLU A 121 -14.81 -11.86 -10.47
CA GLU A 121 -15.35 -13.10 -11.05
C GLU A 121 -14.25 -14.03 -11.57
N LYS A 122 -13.06 -13.49 -11.88
CA LYS A 122 -11.92 -14.22 -12.44
C LYS A 122 -10.67 -13.96 -11.62
N GLY A 123 -9.89 -15.03 -11.43
CA GLY A 123 -8.62 -14.96 -10.73
C GLY A 123 -7.53 -14.24 -11.51
N THR A 124 -6.62 -13.64 -10.76
CA THR A 124 -5.45 -12.90 -11.24
C THR A 124 -4.18 -13.62 -10.74
N THR A 125 -3.13 -13.68 -11.57
CA THR A 125 -1.89 -14.38 -11.20
C THR A 125 -1.14 -13.67 -10.07
N GLN A 126 -0.30 -14.38 -9.31
CA GLN A 126 0.47 -13.79 -8.21
C GLN A 126 1.41 -12.67 -8.69
N ILE A 127 2.05 -12.83 -9.85
CA ILE A 127 2.86 -11.80 -10.49
C ILE A 127 2.04 -10.54 -10.82
N GLN A 128 0.81 -10.70 -11.30
CA GLN A 128 -0.08 -9.56 -11.55
C GLN A 128 -0.48 -8.88 -10.23
N TRP A 129 -0.81 -9.63 -9.18
CA TRP A 129 -1.07 -9.07 -7.85
C TRP A 129 0.10 -8.24 -7.30
N LEU A 130 1.34 -8.69 -7.51
CA LEU A 130 2.53 -7.92 -7.12
C LEU A 130 2.63 -6.60 -7.90
N MET A 131 2.29 -6.60 -9.19
CA MET A 131 2.26 -5.36 -9.98
C MET A 131 1.12 -4.44 -9.56
N GLU A 132 -0.05 -5.01 -9.25
CA GLU A 132 -1.21 -4.26 -8.75
C GLU A 132 -0.87 -3.53 -7.45
N VAL A 133 -0.28 -4.18 -6.44
CA VAL A 133 0.09 -3.50 -5.18
C VAL A 133 1.10 -2.36 -5.39
N VAL A 134 2.07 -2.54 -6.29
CA VAL A 134 3.01 -1.46 -6.67
C VAL A 134 2.24 -0.28 -7.26
N THR A 135 1.35 -0.52 -8.21
CA THR A 135 0.58 0.57 -8.82
C THR A 135 -0.41 1.21 -7.86
N HIS A 136 -1.02 0.43 -6.96
CA HIS A 136 -1.97 0.87 -5.95
C HIS A 136 -1.31 1.84 -4.96
N VAL A 137 -0.12 1.47 -4.45
CA VAL A 137 0.72 2.34 -3.61
C VAL A 137 1.06 3.64 -4.34
N PHE A 138 1.55 3.58 -5.58
CA PHE A 138 1.95 4.78 -6.31
C PHE A 138 0.77 5.69 -6.66
N HIS A 139 -0.40 5.10 -6.97
CA HIS A 139 -1.63 5.84 -7.25
C HIS A 139 -2.06 6.70 -6.06
N HIS A 140 -2.23 6.08 -4.89
CA HIS A 140 -2.69 6.80 -3.70
C HIS A 140 -1.59 7.68 -3.09
N ARG A 141 -0.31 7.32 -3.24
CA ARG A 141 0.79 8.22 -2.88
C ARG A 141 0.74 9.52 -3.68
N GLY A 142 0.43 9.43 -4.99
CA GLY A 142 0.20 10.59 -5.83
C GLY A 142 -0.98 11.45 -5.36
N GLN A 143 -2.05 10.83 -4.88
CA GLN A 143 -3.17 11.54 -4.25
C GLN A 143 -2.72 12.26 -2.97
N LEU A 144 -2.00 11.60 -2.07
CA LEU A 144 -1.49 12.19 -0.83
C LEU A 144 -0.60 13.40 -1.13
N PHE A 145 0.35 13.25 -2.05
CA PHE A 145 1.20 14.35 -2.51
C PHE A 145 0.38 15.53 -3.02
N THR A 146 -0.68 15.27 -3.79
CA THR A 146 -1.57 16.29 -4.33
C THR A 146 -2.36 17.00 -3.23
N TYR A 147 -2.85 16.27 -2.22
CA TYR A 147 -3.54 16.86 -1.07
C TYR A 147 -2.63 17.83 -0.32
N LEU A 148 -1.38 17.42 -0.08
CA LEU A 148 -0.39 18.25 0.59
C LEU A 148 -0.06 19.50 -0.23
N LYS A 149 0.10 19.37 -1.55
CA LYS A 149 0.26 20.54 -2.44
C LYS A 149 -0.92 21.51 -2.35
N GLN A 150 -2.15 21.00 -2.41
CA GLN A 150 -3.36 21.84 -2.33
C GLN A 150 -3.50 22.55 -0.99
N LYS A 151 -3.02 21.92 0.10
CA LYS A 151 -2.98 22.52 1.44
C LYS A 151 -1.78 23.43 1.69
N GLY A 152 -0.96 23.67 0.68
CA GLY A 152 0.17 24.59 0.77
C GLY A 152 1.37 24.05 1.54
N TYR A 153 1.51 22.72 1.65
CA TYR A 153 2.72 22.12 2.21
C TYR A 153 3.90 22.28 1.23
N GLU A 154 5.09 22.46 1.79
CA GLU A 154 6.35 22.43 1.05
C GLU A 154 6.76 20.98 0.75
N VAL A 155 6.04 20.38 -0.21
CA VAL A 155 6.40 19.11 -0.83
C VAL A 155 6.88 19.35 -2.25
N THR A 156 7.82 18.55 -2.72
CA THR A 156 8.41 18.61 -4.06
C THR A 156 8.48 17.22 -4.65
N MET A 157 8.73 17.10 -5.97
CA MET A 157 8.86 15.79 -6.59
C MET A 157 10.01 14.96 -5.99
N PHE A 158 11.03 15.59 -5.39
CA PHE A 158 12.11 14.87 -4.71
C PHE A 158 11.61 14.07 -3.50
N ASP A 159 10.52 14.47 -2.86
CA ASP A 159 9.91 13.70 -1.76
C ASP A 159 9.33 12.35 -2.24
N LEU A 160 9.19 12.13 -3.56
CA LEU A 160 8.65 10.89 -4.14
C LEU A 160 9.73 9.87 -4.55
N TYR A 161 11.02 10.19 -4.41
CA TYR A 161 12.15 9.39 -4.88
C TYR A 161 13.23 9.19 -3.80
N VAL A 162 12.77 8.89 -2.57
CA VAL A 162 13.61 8.66 -1.38
C VAL A 162 13.89 7.18 -1.11
#